data_AF-A0A249MW08-F1
#
_entry.id   AF-A0A249MW08-F1
#
_cell.length_a   1.000
_cell.length_b   1.000
_cell.length_c   1.000
_cell.angle_alpha   90.00
_cell.angle_beta   90.00
_cell.angle_gamma   90.00
#
_symmetry.space_group_name_H-M   'P 1'
#
loop_
_entity.id
_entity.type
_entity.pdbx_description
1 polymer ?
#
loop_
_entity_poly.entity_id
_entity_poly.type
_entity_poly.pdbx_seq_one_letter_code
_entity_poly.pdbx_strand_id
1 'polypeptide(L)'
;MRRTSLILLLLLAACQREPASDAGPVTGVVAASGLEQAAIASGAIADAAAISPVGLFQRNHEAGRDALCVIPGKGGALRFGLEANFGEDQSCRGRGNARRTGDKLILSFAGGDRCIIVAQYDGDQVALPGVVDMACADLCEGRGTLEGVSFPRIANDAASALRARDRGGDALCEAQ
;
A
#
# COMPACT_ATOMS: atom_id res chain seq x y z
N MET A 1 3.90 -35.27 54.19
CA MET A 1 3.85 -33.91 53.62
C MET A 1 4.60 -33.73 52.29
N ARG A 2 5.41 -34.71 51.83
CA ARG A 2 6.23 -34.60 50.61
C ARG A 2 5.57 -35.10 49.31
N ARG A 3 4.42 -35.78 49.41
CA ARG A 3 3.68 -36.35 48.25
C ARG A 3 2.59 -35.42 47.70
N THR A 4 2.04 -34.55 48.54
CA THR A 4 1.03 -33.56 48.13
C THR A 4 1.62 -32.43 47.28
N SER A 5 2.91 -32.13 47.41
CA SER A 5 3.58 -31.13 46.56
C SER A 5 3.80 -31.58 45.12
N LEU A 6 3.91 -32.89 44.84
CA LEU A 6 4.12 -33.35 43.46
C LEU A 6 2.87 -33.20 42.58
N ILE A 7 1.68 -33.38 43.15
CA ILE A 7 0.41 -33.32 42.41
C ILE A 7 0.12 -31.89 41.95
N LEU A 8 0.57 -30.88 42.71
CA LEU A 8 0.37 -29.47 42.38
C LEU A 8 1.24 -29.00 41.20
N LEU A 9 2.43 -29.59 40.99
CA LEU A 9 3.29 -29.26 39.84
C LEU A 9 2.80 -29.88 38.52
N LEU A 10 2.10 -31.01 38.55
CA LEU A 10 1.54 -31.65 37.35
C LEU A 10 0.34 -30.88 36.77
N LEU A 11 -0.39 -30.14 37.60
CA LEU A 11 -1.54 -29.32 37.16
C LEU A 11 -1.13 -28.02 36.45
N LEU A 12 0.11 -27.54 36.63
CA LEU A 12 0.64 -26.33 35.96
C LEU A 12 1.16 -26.59 34.54
N ALA A 13 1.45 -27.84 34.18
CA ALA A 13 1.93 -28.21 32.85
C ALA A 13 0.80 -28.36 31.80
N ALA A 14 -0.46 -28.52 32.24
CA ALA A 14 -1.60 -28.73 31.34
C ALA A 14 -2.18 -27.42 30.73
N CYS A 15 -1.72 -26.25 31.17
CA CYS A 15 -2.12 -24.96 30.60
C CYS A 15 -1.20 -24.47 29.46
N GLN A 16 -0.13 -25.21 29.14
CA GLN A 16 0.72 -24.89 27.99
C GLN A 16 0.08 -25.48 26.74
N ARG A 17 -0.87 -24.73 26.17
CA ARG A 17 -1.38 -24.96 24.82
C ARG A 17 -0.24 -24.65 23.85
N GLU A 18 0.38 -25.67 23.29
CA GLU A 18 1.31 -25.51 22.17
C GLU A 18 0.56 -24.82 21.02
N PRO A 19 1.06 -23.70 20.48
CA PRO A 19 0.57 -23.20 19.22
C PRO A 19 0.91 -24.25 18.17
N ALA A 20 -0.12 -24.79 17.50
CA ALA A 20 0.07 -25.60 16.31
C ALA A 20 0.92 -24.80 15.33
N SER A 21 2.18 -25.21 15.17
CA SER A 21 3.10 -24.65 14.18
C SER A 21 2.69 -25.14 12.81
N ASP A 22 1.68 -24.49 12.22
CA ASP A 22 1.56 -24.43 10.75
C ASP A 22 2.49 -23.32 10.24
N ALA A 23 3.79 -23.56 10.37
CA ALA A 23 4.80 -22.84 9.63
C ALA A 23 4.90 -23.46 8.23
N GLY A 24 3.85 -23.28 7.43
CA GLY A 24 3.95 -23.38 5.98
C GLY A 24 4.86 -22.25 5.47
N PRO A 25 5.55 -22.42 4.33
CA PRO A 25 6.46 -21.41 3.82
C PRO A 25 5.70 -20.10 3.60
N VAL A 26 6.17 -19.04 4.25
CA VAL A 26 5.62 -17.68 4.14
C VAL A 26 6.04 -17.09 2.79
N THR A 27 5.46 -17.61 1.71
CA THR A 27 5.41 -16.92 0.43
C THR A 27 4.27 -15.93 0.50
N GLY A 28 4.62 -14.66 0.63
CA GLY A 28 3.70 -13.54 0.82
C GLY A 28 2.72 -13.37 -0.34
N VAL A 29 1.56 -14.00 -0.21
CA VAL A 29 0.24 -13.48 -0.56
C VAL A 29 -0.71 -14.13 0.45
N VAL A 30 -1.14 -13.39 1.47
CA VAL A 30 -2.20 -13.90 2.36
C VAL A 30 -3.48 -13.87 1.54
N ALA A 31 -3.88 -15.02 1.01
CA ALA A 31 -5.21 -15.16 0.43
C ALA A 31 -6.23 -14.87 1.53
N ALA A 32 -7.30 -14.13 1.19
CA ALA A 32 -8.36 -13.77 2.12
C ALA A 32 -8.80 -15.01 2.93
N SER A 33 -8.81 -14.87 4.26
CA SER A 33 -9.20 -15.98 5.14
C SER A 33 -10.66 -16.38 4.85
N GLY A 34 -11.05 -17.62 5.20
CA GLY A 34 -12.45 -18.06 4.99
C GLY A 34 -13.48 -17.15 5.68
N LEU A 35 -13.11 -16.53 6.81
CA LEU A 35 -13.94 -15.53 7.50
C LEU A 35 -14.06 -14.23 6.70
N GLU A 36 -12.96 -13.76 6.13
CA GLU A 36 -12.92 -12.56 5.30
C GLU A 36 -13.74 -12.73 4.02
N GLN A 37 -13.65 -13.89 3.35
CA GLN A 37 -14.48 -14.21 2.19
C GLN A 37 -15.98 -14.24 2.54
N ALA A 38 -16.36 -14.80 3.69
CA ALA A 38 -17.74 -14.78 4.15
C ALA A 38 -18.23 -13.35 4.49
N ALA A 39 -17.35 -12.53 5.07
CA ALA A 39 -17.64 -11.13 5.35
C ALA A 39 -17.83 -10.31 4.07
N ILE A 40 -17.00 -10.55 3.05
CA ILE A 40 -17.17 -9.95 1.71
C ILE A 40 -18.49 -10.43 1.06
N ALA A 41 -18.76 -11.73 1.07
CA ALA A 41 -19.96 -12.31 0.46
C ALA A 41 -21.26 -11.83 1.11
N SER A 42 -21.24 -11.53 2.42
CA SER A 42 -22.36 -10.94 3.16
C SER A 42 -22.46 -9.42 3.02
N GLY A 43 -21.49 -8.77 2.40
CA GLY A 43 -21.40 -7.32 2.27
C GLY A 43 -20.98 -6.60 3.56
N ALA A 44 -20.51 -7.33 4.57
CA ALA A 44 -20.02 -6.76 5.82
C ALA A 44 -18.68 -6.01 5.64
N ILE A 45 -17.87 -6.43 4.67
CA ILE A 45 -16.60 -5.79 4.29
C ILE A 45 -16.61 -5.56 2.77
N ALA A 46 -16.06 -4.45 2.30
CA ALA A 46 -15.92 -4.18 0.88
C ALA A 46 -14.92 -5.16 0.23
N ASP A 47 -15.26 -5.69 -0.95
CA ASP A 47 -14.28 -6.39 -1.77
C ASP A 47 -13.34 -5.36 -2.39
N ALA A 48 -12.23 -5.09 -1.71
CA ALA A 48 -11.19 -4.21 -2.24
C ALA A 48 -10.87 -4.61 -3.67
N ALA A 49 -10.67 -5.91 -3.97
CA ALA A 49 -10.27 -6.47 -5.27
C ALA A 49 -11.24 -6.13 -6.43
N ALA A 50 -12.48 -5.77 -6.14
CA ALA A 50 -13.46 -5.32 -7.13
C ALA A 50 -13.41 -3.79 -7.42
N ILE A 51 -12.81 -2.99 -6.55
CA ILE A 51 -12.78 -1.52 -6.67
C ILE A 51 -11.64 -1.08 -7.59
N SER A 52 -11.92 -0.29 -8.62
CA SER A 52 -10.89 0.20 -9.54
C SER A 52 -9.90 1.14 -8.83
N PRO A 53 -8.57 0.96 -9.03
CA PRO A 53 -7.58 1.89 -8.50
C PRO A 53 -7.54 3.21 -9.27
N VAL A 54 -8.24 3.34 -10.41
CA VAL A 54 -8.32 4.60 -11.17
C VAL A 54 -8.91 5.71 -10.31
N GLY A 55 -8.30 6.89 -10.34
CA GLY A 55 -8.74 8.04 -9.57
C GLY A 55 -7.61 8.93 -9.08
N LEU A 56 -8.01 9.85 -8.20
CA LEU A 56 -7.12 10.80 -7.55
C LEU A 56 -7.09 10.52 -6.06
N PHE A 57 -5.87 10.47 -5.52
CA PHE A 57 -5.57 10.27 -4.12
C PHE A 57 -4.66 11.41 -3.65
N GLN A 58 -4.98 12.02 -2.51
CA GLN A 58 -4.25 13.17 -1.99
C GLN A 58 -4.33 13.27 -0.47
N ARG A 59 -3.27 13.79 0.14
CA ARG A 59 -3.25 14.15 1.55
C ARG A 59 -2.66 15.54 1.69
N ASN A 60 -3.33 16.42 2.44
CA ASN A 60 -2.77 17.72 2.81
C ASN A 60 -2.27 17.66 4.25
N HIS A 61 -1.14 18.29 4.52
CA HIS A 61 -0.53 18.42 5.83
C HIS A 61 0.38 19.66 5.89
N GLU A 62 1.00 19.95 7.03
CA GLU A 62 1.80 21.17 7.24
C GLU A 62 2.98 21.29 6.27
N ALA A 63 3.64 20.16 5.96
CA ALA A 63 4.76 20.09 5.02
C ALA A 63 4.37 20.16 3.51
N GLY A 64 3.07 20.24 3.18
CA GLY A 64 2.60 20.31 1.80
C GLY A 64 1.46 19.33 1.47
N ARG A 65 1.44 18.87 0.22
CA ARG A 65 0.43 17.96 -0.31
C ARG A 65 1.10 16.72 -0.89
N ASP A 66 0.69 15.55 -0.43
CA ASP A 66 1.00 14.31 -1.12
C ASP A 66 -0.11 14.03 -2.14
N ALA A 67 0.25 13.59 -3.34
CA ALA A 67 -0.69 13.27 -4.39
C ALA A 67 -0.25 12.04 -5.17
N LEU A 68 -1.22 11.17 -5.49
CA LEU A 68 -1.10 10.04 -6.38
C LEU A 68 -2.29 10.09 -7.35
N CYS A 69 -2.01 10.02 -8.64
CA CYS A 69 -3.03 9.82 -9.66
C CYS A 69 -2.82 8.45 -10.30
N VAL A 70 -3.92 7.76 -10.59
CA VAL A 70 -3.91 6.50 -11.32
C VAL A 70 -4.89 6.61 -12.48
N ILE A 71 -4.43 6.35 -13.69
CA ILE A 71 -5.21 6.46 -14.93
C ILE A 71 -5.10 5.17 -15.76
N PRO A 72 -6.10 4.88 -16.60
CA PRO A 72 -5.96 3.87 -17.63
C PRO A 72 -4.83 4.22 -18.61
N GLY A 73 -4.04 3.22 -18.99
CA GLY A 73 -3.04 3.28 -20.06
C GLY A 73 -3.43 2.40 -21.25
N LYS A 74 -2.49 2.21 -22.18
CA LYS A 74 -2.70 1.37 -23.37
C LYS A 74 -2.80 -0.12 -23.01
N GLY A 75 -3.64 -0.86 -23.71
CA GLY A 75 -3.76 -2.32 -23.56
C GLY A 75 -4.25 -2.78 -22.18
N GLY A 76 -4.98 -1.93 -21.44
CA GLY A 76 -5.47 -2.26 -20.10
C GLY A 76 -4.43 -2.13 -18.98
N ALA A 77 -3.22 -1.64 -19.29
CA ALA A 77 -2.26 -1.26 -18.26
C ALA A 77 -2.77 -0.04 -17.47
N LEU A 78 -2.29 0.12 -16.23
CA LEU A 78 -2.51 1.35 -15.47
C LEU A 78 -1.23 2.18 -15.52
N ARG A 79 -1.39 3.50 -15.54
CA ARG A 79 -0.30 4.46 -15.36
C ARG A 79 -0.54 5.26 -14.09
N PHE A 80 0.53 5.76 -13.50
CA PHE A 80 0.42 6.60 -12.32
C PHE A 80 1.44 7.74 -12.35
N GLY A 81 1.16 8.74 -11.53
CA GLY A 81 2.08 9.79 -11.16
C GLY A 81 1.94 10.09 -9.68
N LEU A 82 3.05 10.37 -9.02
CA LEU A 82 3.15 10.54 -7.59
C LEU A 82 4.04 11.74 -7.24
N GLU A 83 3.61 12.48 -6.23
CA GLU A 83 4.42 13.46 -5.50
C GLU A 83 4.16 13.28 -4.01
N ALA A 84 5.22 13.22 -3.21
CA ALA A 84 5.16 13.29 -1.75
C ALA A 84 6.05 14.46 -1.29
N ASN A 85 5.56 15.25 -0.35
CA ASN A 85 6.15 16.55 0.01
C ASN A 85 6.52 16.59 1.50
N PHE A 86 7.75 17.00 1.83
CA PHE A 86 8.32 16.96 3.18
C PHE A 86 8.87 18.33 3.63
N GLY A 87 8.30 19.41 3.13
CA GLY A 87 8.74 20.79 3.37
C GLY A 87 9.09 21.50 2.06
N GLU A 88 9.73 22.66 2.16
CA GLU A 88 10.03 23.53 1.00
C GLU A 88 10.96 22.84 -0.02
N ASP A 89 12.05 22.23 0.44
CA ASP A 89 13.11 21.68 -0.44
C ASP A 89 13.22 20.14 -0.40
N GLN A 90 12.20 19.45 0.10
CA GLN A 90 12.23 17.99 0.24
C GLN A 90 10.96 17.39 -0.36
N SER A 91 11.12 16.56 -1.38
CA SER A 91 10.01 15.90 -2.05
C SER A 91 10.47 14.58 -2.68
N CYS A 92 9.53 13.71 -2.98
CA CYS A 92 9.75 12.55 -3.83
C CYS A 92 8.76 12.59 -4.97
N ARG A 93 9.21 12.43 -6.21
CA ARG A 93 8.39 12.56 -7.41
C ARG A 93 8.70 11.46 -8.40
N GLY A 94 7.67 10.97 -9.08
CA GLY A 94 7.86 9.98 -10.13
C GLY A 94 6.58 9.61 -10.84
N ARG A 95 6.74 9.01 -12.02
CA ARG A 95 5.64 8.48 -12.83
C ARG A 95 6.00 7.10 -13.32
N GLY A 96 5.01 6.30 -13.69
CA GLY A 96 5.29 4.94 -14.14
C GLY A 96 4.06 4.13 -14.50
N ASN A 97 4.21 2.81 -14.44
CA ASN A 97 3.13 1.85 -14.67
C ASN A 97 2.69 1.25 -13.34
N ALA A 98 1.39 1.08 -13.18
CA ALA A 98 0.81 0.39 -12.05
C ALA A 98 0.24 -0.96 -12.50
N ARG A 99 0.38 -1.98 -11.66
CA ARG A 99 -0.32 -3.26 -11.83
C ARG A 99 -1.01 -3.62 -10.54
N ARG A 100 -2.28 -3.94 -10.64
CA ARG A 100 -3.04 -4.40 -9.50
C ARG A 100 -2.95 -5.91 -9.33
N THR A 101 -2.86 -6.38 -8.10
CA THR A 101 -2.94 -7.80 -7.74
C THR A 101 -3.61 -7.93 -6.37
N GLY A 102 -4.91 -8.26 -6.37
CA GLY A 102 -5.72 -8.29 -5.14
C GLY A 102 -5.83 -6.92 -4.48
N ASP A 103 -5.42 -6.87 -3.21
CA ASP A 103 -5.32 -5.70 -2.36
C ASP A 103 -3.96 -4.96 -2.50
N LYS A 104 -3.13 -5.34 -3.48
CA LYS A 104 -1.85 -4.68 -3.76
C LYS A 104 -1.89 -3.88 -5.06
N LEU A 105 -1.18 -2.75 -5.05
CA LEU A 105 -0.87 -1.95 -6.21
C LEU A 105 0.64 -1.90 -6.40
N ILE A 106 1.15 -2.59 -7.41
CA ILE A 106 2.57 -2.64 -7.77
C ILE A 106 2.87 -1.40 -8.62
N LEU A 107 3.65 -0.48 -8.07
CA LEU A 107 4.07 0.76 -8.72
C LEU A 107 5.49 0.57 -9.28
N SER A 108 5.61 0.49 -10.60
CA SER A 108 6.90 0.42 -11.29
C SER A 108 7.22 1.79 -11.87
N PHE A 109 8.18 2.48 -11.26
CA PHE A 109 8.58 3.83 -11.66
C PHE A 109 9.37 3.83 -12.96
N ALA A 110 9.21 4.88 -13.76
CA ALA A 110 10.02 5.14 -14.93
C ALA A 110 11.24 5.99 -14.53
N GLY A 111 12.45 5.52 -14.84
CA GLY A 111 13.69 6.15 -14.35
C GLY A 111 14.03 5.77 -12.90
N GLY A 112 15.31 5.89 -12.53
CA GLY A 112 15.89 5.27 -11.33
C GLY A 112 16.18 3.78 -11.54
N ASP A 113 17.02 3.17 -10.70
CA ASP A 113 17.43 1.76 -10.76
C ASP A 113 16.27 0.76 -10.56
N ARG A 114 15.28 0.74 -11.45
CA ARG A 114 14.07 -0.10 -11.36
C ARG A 114 13.38 0.00 -9.98
N CYS A 115 13.11 1.22 -9.49
CA CYS A 115 12.31 1.38 -8.27
C CYS A 115 10.92 0.76 -8.46
N ILE A 116 10.63 -0.27 -7.67
CA ILE A 116 9.32 -0.94 -7.62
C ILE A 116 8.82 -0.90 -6.18
N ILE A 117 7.62 -0.36 -5.98
CA ILE A 117 6.97 -0.31 -4.67
C ILE A 117 5.70 -1.15 -4.72
N VAL A 118 5.55 -2.07 -3.77
CA VAL A 118 4.32 -2.85 -3.59
C VAL A 118 3.46 -2.15 -2.53
N ALA A 119 2.56 -1.29 -2.97
CA ALA A 119 1.67 -0.55 -2.10
C ALA A 119 0.45 -1.39 -1.68
N GLN A 120 -0.07 -1.15 -0.48
CA GLN A 120 -1.40 -1.59 -0.07
C GLN A 120 -2.46 -0.75 -0.75
N TYR A 121 -3.53 -1.37 -1.23
CA TYR A 121 -4.70 -0.73 -1.79
C TYR A 121 -5.98 -1.40 -1.27
N ASP A 122 -6.76 -0.67 -0.48
CA ASP A 122 -7.98 -1.18 0.19
C ASP A 122 -9.29 -0.75 -0.50
N GLY A 123 -9.21 0.06 -1.56
CA GLY A 123 -10.38 0.66 -2.20
C GLY A 123 -10.34 2.18 -2.15
N ASP A 124 -10.03 2.72 -0.97
CA ASP A 124 -10.13 4.14 -0.61
C ASP A 124 -8.80 4.77 -0.24
N GLN A 125 -7.73 3.99 -0.12
CA GLN A 125 -6.39 4.49 0.14
C GLN A 125 -5.34 3.65 -0.58
N VAL A 126 -4.26 4.31 -1.00
CA VAL A 126 -3.00 3.65 -1.38
C VAL A 126 -1.96 3.96 -0.31
N ALA A 127 -1.38 2.94 0.31
CA ALA A 127 -0.35 3.11 1.35
C ALA A 127 0.96 2.43 0.93
N LEU A 128 2.05 3.19 0.96
CA LEU A 128 3.38 2.67 0.69
C LEU A 128 3.92 1.93 1.92
N PRO A 129 4.76 0.89 1.74
CA PRO A 129 5.33 0.14 2.85
C PRO A 129 6.26 1.02 3.68
N GLY A 130 6.46 0.66 4.95
CA GLY A 130 7.39 1.36 5.85
C GLY A 130 8.87 1.20 5.50
N VAL A 131 9.20 0.38 4.50
CA VAL A 131 10.55 0.19 3.95
C VAL A 131 10.42 0.09 2.44
N VAL A 132 11.22 0.86 1.71
CA VAL A 132 11.30 0.81 0.24
C VAL A 132 12.71 0.42 -0.20
N ASP A 133 12.84 -0.03 -1.44
CA ASP A 133 14.16 -0.36 -2.00
C ASP A 133 15.04 0.90 -2.10
N MET A 134 16.35 0.75 -1.90
CA MET A 134 17.30 1.86 -2.01
C MET A 134 17.29 2.49 -3.42
N ALA A 135 16.93 1.73 -4.45
CA ALA A 135 16.75 2.25 -5.81
C ALA A 135 15.68 3.35 -5.92
N CYS A 136 14.79 3.47 -4.94
CA CYS A 136 13.78 4.52 -4.89
C CYS A 136 14.30 5.85 -4.35
N ALA A 137 15.52 5.89 -3.81
CA ALA A 137 16.14 7.12 -3.31
C ALA A 137 16.34 8.18 -4.41
N ASP A 138 16.60 7.75 -5.65
CA ASP A 138 16.77 8.65 -6.80
C ASP A 138 15.49 9.40 -7.21
N LEU A 139 14.33 8.97 -6.69
CA LEU A 139 13.06 9.68 -6.87
C LEU A 139 12.92 10.88 -5.91
N CYS A 140 13.82 11.01 -4.94
CA CYS A 140 13.70 11.95 -3.83
C CYS A 140 14.77 13.03 -3.87
N GLU A 141 14.37 14.24 -3.55
CA GLU A 141 15.23 15.40 -3.35
C GLU A 141 15.40 15.66 -1.84
N GLY A 142 16.61 16.06 -1.45
CA GLY A 142 16.94 16.36 -0.06
C GLY A 142 16.91 15.12 0.84
N ARG A 143 16.04 15.13 1.85
CA ARG A 143 15.85 14.01 2.81
C ARG A 143 14.45 13.38 2.70
N GLY A 144 13.77 13.58 1.57
CA GLY A 144 12.49 12.94 1.31
C GLY A 144 12.60 11.41 1.29
N THR A 145 11.50 10.74 1.64
CA THR A 145 11.39 9.28 1.54
C THR A 145 9.98 8.88 1.14
N LEU A 146 9.82 7.78 0.40
CA LEU A 146 8.51 7.20 0.09
C LEU A 146 8.02 6.19 1.14
N GLU A 147 8.80 5.97 2.19
CA GLU A 147 8.48 5.04 3.27
C GLU A 147 7.27 5.50 4.07
N GLY A 148 6.26 4.64 4.18
CA GLY A 148 5.07 4.86 4.99
C GLY A 148 4.13 5.96 4.50
N VAL A 149 4.38 6.56 3.33
CA VAL A 149 3.50 7.60 2.76
C VAL A 149 2.14 6.98 2.40
N SER A 150 1.06 7.70 2.70
CA SER A 150 -0.31 7.27 2.41
C SER A 150 -1.10 8.31 1.62
N PHE A 151 -1.84 7.83 0.64
CA PHE A 151 -2.64 8.61 -0.29
C PHE A 151 -4.10 8.18 -0.17
N PRO A 152 -4.93 8.85 0.66
CA PRO A 152 -6.36 8.59 0.71
C PRO A 152 -7.03 9.11 -0.56
N ARG A 153 -8.13 8.50 -0.96
CA ARG A 153 -8.87 8.78 -2.20
C ARG A 153 -9.69 10.07 -2.05
N ILE A 154 -9.67 10.88 -3.10
CA ILE A 154 -10.47 12.11 -3.23
C ILE A 154 -11.48 11.99 -4.38
N ALA A 155 -11.14 11.21 -5.42
CA ALA A 155 -12.02 10.95 -6.55
C ALA A 155 -11.76 9.55 -7.13
N ASN A 156 -12.78 8.95 -7.73
CA ASN A 156 -12.76 7.61 -8.32
C ASN A 156 -12.85 7.61 -9.85
N ASP A 157 -12.59 8.76 -10.49
CA ASP A 157 -12.67 8.92 -11.94
C ASP A 157 -11.34 9.39 -12.57
N ALA A 158 -11.11 8.99 -13.81
CA ALA A 158 -9.89 9.32 -14.55
C ALA A 158 -9.78 10.82 -14.86
N ALA A 159 -10.89 11.55 -15.01
CA ALA A 159 -10.86 12.96 -15.36
C ALA A 159 -10.30 13.79 -14.19
N SER A 160 -10.68 13.46 -12.95
CA SER A 160 -10.10 14.05 -11.74
C SER A 160 -8.60 13.74 -11.62
N ALA A 161 -8.20 12.50 -11.90
CA ALA A 161 -6.79 12.10 -11.91
C ALA A 161 -5.96 12.90 -12.93
N LEU A 162 -6.48 13.13 -14.14
CA LEU A 162 -5.81 13.92 -15.20
C LEU A 162 -5.75 15.42 -14.90
N ARG A 163 -6.65 15.95 -14.06
CA ARG A 163 -6.62 17.34 -13.59
C ARG A 163 -5.62 17.55 -12.45
N ALA A 164 -5.09 16.48 -11.85
CA ALA A 164 -4.13 16.59 -10.77
C ALA A 164 -2.85 17.30 -11.24
N ARG A 165 -2.30 18.11 -10.36
CA ARG A 165 -1.05 18.85 -10.57
C ARG A 165 -0.06 18.53 -9.46
N ASP A 166 1.22 18.56 -9.78
CA ASP A 166 2.29 18.52 -8.79
C ASP A 166 2.50 19.92 -8.16
N ARG A 167 3.54 20.09 -7.33
CA ARG A 167 3.88 21.38 -6.71
C ARG A 167 4.33 22.42 -7.73
N GLY A 168 4.99 21.99 -8.81
CA GLY A 168 5.45 22.85 -9.91
C GLY A 168 4.32 23.34 -10.81
N GLY A 169 3.13 22.74 -10.72
CA GLY A 169 1.99 23.04 -11.57
C GLY A 169 1.92 22.18 -12.83
N ASP A 170 2.83 21.21 -12.98
CA ASP A 170 2.82 20.25 -14.07
C ASP A 170 1.76 19.18 -13.85
N ALA A 171 1.33 18.53 -14.93
CA ALA A 171 0.37 17.44 -14.84
C ALA A 171 0.96 16.28 -14.03
N LEU A 172 0.28 15.83 -12.97
CA LEU A 172 0.77 14.70 -12.19
C LEU A 172 0.73 13.40 -13.03
N CYS A 173 -0.38 13.22 -13.76
CA CYS A 173 -0.59 12.15 -14.73
C CYS A 173 -0.77 12.71 -16.14
N GLU A 174 -0.22 12.01 -17.12
CA GLU A 174 -0.34 12.35 -18.53
C GLU A 174 -1.07 11.24 -19.28
N ALA A 175 -2.14 11.61 -19.99
CA ALA A 175 -2.83 10.71 -20.92
C ALA A 175 -1.90 10.36 -22.09
N GLN A 176 -2.07 9.15 -22.66
CA GLN A 176 -1.26 8.63 -23.76
C GLN A 176 -2.09 8.25 -24.99
#